data_AF-A0A6I3KYN5-F1
#
_entry.id   AF-A0A6I3KYN5-F1
#
_cell.length_a   1.000
_cell.length_b   1.000
_cell.length_c   1.000
_cell.angle_alpha   90.00
_cell.angle_beta   90.00
_cell.angle_gamma   90.00
#
_symmetry.space_group_name_H-M   'P 1'
#
loop_
_entity.id
_entity.type
_entity.pdbx_description
1 polymer ?
#
loop_
_entity_poly.entity_id
_entity_poly.type
_entity_poly.pdbx_seq_one_letter_code
_entity_poly.pdbx_strand_id
1 'polypeptide(L)'
;MSLLTADTAADLAGRDPGVVTEWKPATRILFRFGFLYFSLFCLLYPQPIYAFLGVIHQWLPDNTPITVVNAYREPVKWVGRTVFGAEVALNPESGSGDQAYLWVIVFCVLMLALAGAVVWSILDRRRTEYRRLAGWFLLFIRLCLAGQMLGYGFAKLIPTQMPVPPLDALIQPLGDVTHPAMLWLQVGTSPVYEMLLGAAEVLGGILLLIPRATLAGVLLSLVSMAQVWILNMTFDIPVKLLSFHLMLLCLVLLAPEARRLTAVLTGSATGPATTPEPLDSARGRRIVAIAQVAMLIWFLIGEVTMSVKAYNDWGPGRPKSELYGIWTVTEFVRDGQPVPPLATDENRWQRMVFDNPQIAAYQRMDDTVTTVGARIDGAAHKLVLQSGGGHAEGPQTLATFTFERQAPDRLVLTGDLSGHPVAITMRQVDERTIRLRQGGIHFIQDVPRFN
;
A
#
# COMPACT_ATOMS: atom_id res chain seq x y z
N MET A 1 -24.17 27.67 57.29
CA MET A 1 -24.31 26.74 58.42
C MET A 1 -25.05 25.50 57.92
N SER A 2 -24.31 24.39 57.79
CA SER A 2 -24.74 22.97 57.77
C SER A 2 -25.70 22.51 56.66
N LEU A 3 -25.36 21.70 55.63
CA LEU A 3 -24.66 20.40 55.48
C LEU A 3 -25.67 19.24 55.24
N LEU A 4 -25.41 18.47 54.16
CA LEU A 4 -25.41 16.98 54.04
C LEU A 4 -26.77 16.27 54.24
N THR A 5 -27.19 15.17 53.60
CA THR A 5 -26.58 14.14 52.72
C THR A 5 -27.67 13.12 52.36
N ALA A 6 -27.52 12.46 51.19
CA ALA A 6 -27.73 11.01 50.91
C ALA A 6 -29.12 10.38 51.19
N ASP A 7 -29.67 9.39 50.48
CA ASP A 7 -29.14 8.33 49.59
C ASP A 7 -30.30 7.92 48.63
N THR A 8 -30.12 7.68 47.33
CA THR A 8 -29.49 6.51 46.67
C THR A 8 -30.04 5.14 47.08
N ALA A 9 -31.14 4.66 46.47
CA ALA A 9 -31.49 3.21 46.45
C ALA A 9 -32.68 2.82 45.51
N ALA A 10 -32.85 3.39 44.30
CA ALA A 10 -34.04 3.05 43.50
C ALA A 10 -33.87 2.94 41.98
N ASP A 11 -32.67 2.63 41.46
CA ASP A 11 -32.46 2.50 40.00
C ASP A 11 -31.71 1.21 39.59
N LEU A 12 -31.92 0.14 40.35
CA LEU A 12 -31.41 -1.20 40.08
C LEU A 12 -32.55 -2.22 39.98
N ALA A 13 -33.46 -2.09 39.01
CA ALA A 13 -34.34 -3.18 38.58
C ALA A 13 -35.06 -2.83 37.28
N GLY A 14 -34.45 -3.19 36.14
CA GLY A 14 -35.05 -2.97 34.83
C GLY A 14 -34.34 -3.74 33.71
N ARG A 15 -33.87 -4.96 33.99
CA ARG A 15 -33.57 -5.92 32.93
C ARG A 15 -34.56 -7.06 33.07
N ASP A 16 -35.40 -7.19 32.06
CA ASP A 16 -36.35 -8.29 31.89
C ASP A 16 -35.60 -9.64 32.03
N PRO A 17 -35.91 -10.48 33.03
CA PRO A 17 -35.30 -11.77 33.21
C PRO A 17 -36.03 -12.79 32.34
N GLY A 18 -35.76 -12.82 31.02
CA GLY A 18 -36.63 -13.63 30.15
C GLY A 18 -36.23 -13.94 28.71
N VAL A 19 -35.03 -13.63 28.22
CA VAL A 19 -34.59 -14.13 26.90
C VAL A 19 -33.22 -14.78 27.02
N VAL A 20 -33.22 -16.10 27.17
CA VAL A 20 -32.01 -16.91 26.96
C VAL A 20 -31.68 -16.88 25.47
N THR A 21 -30.86 -15.92 25.08
CA THR A 21 -30.37 -15.72 23.70
C THR A 21 -29.28 -16.73 23.35
N GLU A 22 -29.61 -18.01 23.29
CA GLU A 22 -28.68 -19.01 22.79
C GLU A 22 -28.37 -18.75 21.30
N TRP A 23 -27.12 -18.89 20.92
CA TRP A 23 -26.75 -18.80 19.51
C TRP A 23 -27.19 -20.06 18.78
N LYS A 24 -27.78 -19.88 17.58
CA LYS A 24 -28.05 -21.01 16.68
C LYS A 24 -26.76 -21.83 16.49
N PRO A 25 -26.85 -23.18 16.39
CA PRO A 25 -25.65 -24.03 16.21
C PRO A 25 -24.73 -23.57 15.08
N ALA A 26 -25.29 -23.18 13.94
CA ALA A 26 -24.54 -22.64 12.80
C ALA A 26 -23.76 -21.36 13.15
N THR A 27 -24.36 -20.43 13.92
CA THR A 27 -23.69 -19.21 14.37
C THR A 27 -22.49 -19.51 15.27
N ARG A 28 -22.60 -20.53 16.14
CA ARG A 28 -21.47 -20.94 17.01
C ARG A 28 -20.32 -21.52 16.19
N ILE A 29 -20.62 -22.38 15.23
CA ILE A 29 -19.60 -22.99 14.35
C ILE A 29 -18.93 -21.92 13.50
N LEU A 30 -19.72 -21.06 12.84
CA LEU A 30 -19.20 -19.98 12.00
C LEU A 30 -18.37 -19.00 12.81
N PHE A 31 -18.79 -18.68 14.04
CA PHE A 31 -17.99 -17.83 14.92
C PHE A 31 -16.65 -18.46 15.27
N ARG A 32 -16.60 -19.74 15.66
CA ARG A 32 -15.33 -20.41 16.01
C ARG A 32 -14.37 -20.44 14.80
N PHE A 33 -14.90 -20.78 13.62
CA PHE A 33 -14.12 -20.75 12.38
C PHE A 33 -13.63 -19.34 12.06
N GLY A 34 -14.53 -18.35 12.01
CA GLY A 34 -14.17 -16.97 11.70
C GLY A 34 -13.18 -16.38 12.71
N PHE A 35 -13.39 -16.65 14.01
CA PHE A 35 -12.47 -16.25 15.06
C PHE A 35 -11.06 -16.76 14.78
N LEU A 36 -10.91 -18.05 14.49
CA LEU A 36 -9.61 -18.64 14.23
C LEU A 36 -9.02 -18.14 12.91
N TYR A 37 -9.80 -18.16 11.83
CA TYR A 37 -9.33 -17.80 10.50
C TYR A 37 -8.81 -16.37 10.44
N PHE A 38 -9.65 -15.40 10.82
CA PHE A 38 -9.28 -13.99 10.71
C PHE A 38 -8.24 -13.58 11.75
N SER A 39 -8.24 -14.18 12.94
CA SER A 39 -7.17 -13.90 13.91
C SER A 39 -5.83 -14.45 13.42
N LEU A 40 -5.80 -15.70 12.94
CA LEU A 40 -4.58 -16.29 12.38
C LEU A 40 -4.11 -15.53 11.14
N PHE A 41 -5.01 -15.09 10.26
CA PHE A 41 -4.66 -14.26 9.11
C PHE A 41 -3.99 -12.95 9.58
N CYS A 42 -4.60 -12.21 10.50
CA CYS A 42 -4.03 -10.96 11.00
C CYS A 42 -2.67 -11.15 11.70
N LEU A 43 -2.44 -12.30 12.35
CA LEU A 43 -1.20 -12.60 13.07
C LEU A 43 -0.09 -13.14 12.19
N LEU A 44 -0.41 -13.97 11.19
CA LEU A 44 0.58 -14.70 10.40
C LEU A 44 0.87 -14.03 9.07
N TYR A 45 -0.09 -13.30 8.49
CA TYR A 45 0.13 -12.56 7.25
C TYR A 45 1.04 -11.35 7.51
N PRO A 46 2.00 -11.03 6.60
CA PRO A 46 3.11 -10.11 6.90
C PRO A 46 2.76 -8.69 7.39
N GLN A 47 1.53 -8.18 7.22
CA GLN A 47 1.26 -6.73 7.38
C GLN A 47 0.34 -6.36 8.55
N PRO A 48 -0.81 -7.03 8.81
CA PRO A 48 -1.82 -6.50 9.73
C PRO A 48 -1.34 -6.31 11.17
N ILE A 49 -0.53 -7.24 11.71
CA ILE A 49 -0.02 -7.12 13.08
C ILE A 49 1.10 -6.07 13.22
N TYR A 50 1.79 -5.74 12.13
CA TYR A 50 2.91 -4.79 12.16
C TYR A 50 2.46 -3.35 12.31
N ALA A 51 1.22 -3.02 11.95
CA ALA A 51 0.64 -1.70 12.21
C ALA A 51 0.71 -1.32 13.70
N PHE A 52 0.67 -2.31 14.61
CA PHE A 52 0.77 -2.08 16.06
C PHE A 52 2.15 -1.60 16.53
N LEU A 53 3.20 -1.76 15.73
CA LEU A 53 4.52 -1.24 16.04
C LEU A 53 4.58 0.29 15.99
N GLY A 54 3.71 0.93 15.20
CA GLY A 54 3.70 2.38 15.03
C GLY A 54 5.11 2.92 14.76
N VAL A 55 5.53 3.92 15.54
CA VAL A 55 6.85 4.55 15.38
C VAL A 55 8.02 3.61 15.68
N ILE A 56 7.80 2.49 16.41
CA ILE A 56 8.87 1.53 16.75
C ILE A 56 9.43 0.86 15.50
N HIS A 57 8.63 0.76 14.44
CA HIS A 57 9.04 0.16 13.17
C HIS A 57 10.33 0.78 12.63
N GLN A 58 10.58 2.07 12.85
CA GLN A 58 11.77 2.77 12.34
C GLN A 58 13.10 2.29 12.92
N TRP A 59 13.06 1.59 14.07
CA TRP A 59 14.24 1.03 14.72
C TRP A 59 14.42 -0.46 14.43
N LEU A 60 13.49 -1.06 13.69
CA LEU A 60 13.59 -2.45 13.27
C LEU A 60 14.21 -2.53 11.88
N PRO A 61 14.91 -3.63 11.55
CA PRO A 61 15.33 -3.90 10.18
C PRO A 61 14.13 -3.89 9.22
N ASP A 62 14.29 -3.31 8.03
CA ASP A 62 13.21 -3.20 7.03
C ASP A 62 12.63 -4.58 6.63
N ASN A 63 13.42 -5.65 6.75
CA ASN A 63 13.01 -7.03 6.45
C ASN A 63 12.34 -7.75 7.62
N THR A 64 11.97 -7.06 8.71
CA THR A 64 11.36 -7.71 9.89
C THR A 64 10.02 -8.40 9.58
N PRO A 65 9.08 -7.81 8.79
CA PRO A 65 7.85 -8.50 8.37
C PRO A 65 8.10 -9.82 7.64
N ILE A 66 9.10 -9.82 6.77
CA ILE A 66 9.51 -10.95 5.95
C ILE A 66 10.15 -12.03 6.83
N THR A 67 10.96 -11.64 7.82
CA THR A 67 11.66 -12.56 8.70
C THR A 67 10.70 -13.44 9.50
N VAL A 68 9.62 -12.86 10.03
CA VAL A 68 8.61 -13.62 10.78
C VAL A 68 7.84 -14.57 9.86
N VAL A 69 7.51 -14.13 8.66
CA VAL A 69 6.82 -14.98 7.66
C VAL A 69 7.71 -16.12 7.17
N ASN A 70 9.02 -15.92 7.16
CA ASN A 70 10.02 -16.95 6.89
C ASN A 70 10.26 -17.91 8.07
N ALA A 71 9.77 -17.61 9.27
CA ALA A 71 9.96 -18.47 10.44
C ALA A 71 9.27 -19.83 10.27
N TYR A 72 8.16 -19.88 9.53
CA TYR A 72 7.38 -21.09 9.25
C TYR A 72 7.53 -21.58 7.80
N ARG A 73 8.68 -21.30 7.17
CA ARG A 73 8.97 -21.66 5.76
C ARG A 73 8.95 -23.16 5.46
N GLU A 74 9.43 -24.01 6.37
CA GLU A 74 9.55 -25.45 6.10
C GLU A 74 8.17 -26.10 6.00
N PRO A 75 7.22 -25.86 6.94
CA PRO A 75 5.83 -26.28 6.76
C PRO A 75 5.20 -25.77 5.46
N VAL A 76 5.40 -24.50 5.10
CA VAL A 76 4.81 -23.91 3.89
C VAL A 76 5.36 -24.56 2.63
N LYS A 77 6.68 -24.76 2.54
CA LYS A 77 7.32 -25.48 1.42
C LYS A 77 6.83 -26.91 1.31
N TRP A 78 6.70 -27.60 2.44
CA TRP A 78 6.18 -28.96 2.47
C TRP A 78 4.73 -29.03 1.95
N VAL A 79 3.86 -28.10 2.36
CA VAL A 79 2.49 -28.01 1.82
C VAL A 79 2.50 -27.67 0.33
N GLY A 80 3.35 -26.72 -0.10
CA GLY A 80 3.52 -26.38 -1.51
C GLY A 80 3.84 -27.60 -2.37
N ARG A 81 4.82 -28.41 -1.96
CA ARG A 81 5.20 -29.65 -2.65
C ARG A 81 4.13 -30.72 -2.59
N THR A 82 3.57 -30.97 -1.41
CA THR A 82 2.70 -32.13 -1.15
C THR A 82 1.28 -31.93 -1.66
N VAL A 83 0.72 -30.73 -1.51
CA VAL A 83 -0.68 -30.43 -1.86
C VAL A 83 -0.78 -29.80 -3.25
N PHE A 84 0.14 -28.90 -3.59
CA PHE A 84 0.08 -28.12 -4.83
C PHE A 84 1.07 -28.58 -5.90
N GLY A 85 1.98 -29.51 -5.59
CA GLY A 85 3.03 -29.94 -6.54
C GLY A 85 3.97 -28.81 -6.95
N ALA A 86 4.12 -27.76 -6.13
CA ALA A 86 4.84 -26.55 -6.47
C ALA A 86 5.98 -26.26 -5.48
N GLU A 87 7.16 -25.97 -6.00
CA GLU A 87 8.26 -25.41 -5.21
C GLU A 87 7.98 -23.93 -4.95
N VAL A 88 7.60 -23.60 -3.72
CA VAL A 88 7.30 -22.22 -3.31
C VAL A 88 8.44 -21.65 -2.48
N ALA A 89 8.83 -20.41 -2.78
CA ALA A 89 9.79 -19.66 -1.99
C ALA A 89 9.34 -18.20 -1.92
N LEU A 90 9.57 -17.58 -0.76
CA LEU A 90 9.36 -16.15 -0.60
C LEU A 90 10.52 -15.42 -1.27
N ASN A 91 10.21 -14.56 -2.23
CA ASN A 91 11.12 -13.55 -2.74
C ASN A 91 10.92 -12.24 -1.96
N PRO A 92 11.83 -11.91 -1.02
CA PRO A 92 11.69 -10.71 -0.19
C PRO A 92 11.85 -9.40 -0.97
N GLU A 93 12.51 -9.42 -2.12
CA GLU A 93 12.82 -8.24 -2.91
C GLU A 93 11.71 -7.88 -3.91
N SER A 94 10.76 -8.81 -4.14
CA SER A 94 9.72 -8.60 -5.16
C SER A 94 8.71 -7.51 -4.83
N GLY A 95 8.55 -7.14 -3.55
CA GLY A 95 7.47 -6.27 -3.08
C GLY A 95 6.05 -6.83 -3.27
N SER A 96 5.92 -8.05 -3.78
CA SER A 96 4.64 -8.69 -4.11
C SER A 96 3.98 -9.33 -2.88
N GLY A 97 2.72 -9.01 -2.66
CA GLY A 97 1.82 -9.64 -1.69
C GLY A 97 1.06 -10.85 -2.23
N ASP A 98 1.20 -11.21 -3.50
CA ASP A 98 0.47 -12.31 -4.14
C ASP A 98 1.38 -13.47 -4.58
N GLN A 99 2.56 -13.58 -3.99
CA GLN A 99 3.50 -14.67 -4.28
C GLN A 99 2.88 -16.03 -3.99
N ALA A 100 3.23 -17.06 -4.76
CA ALA A 100 2.74 -18.43 -4.55
C ALA A 100 2.94 -18.92 -3.10
N TYR A 101 4.06 -18.52 -2.48
CA TYR A 101 4.33 -18.77 -1.07
C TYR A 101 3.26 -18.20 -0.13
N LEU A 102 2.77 -16.97 -0.38
CA LEU A 102 1.72 -16.32 0.42
C LEU A 102 0.35 -16.95 0.21
N TRP A 103 0.05 -17.44 -1.00
CA TRP A 103 -1.16 -18.25 -1.26
C TRP A 103 -1.16 -19.54 -0.45
N VAL A 104 -0.03 -20.25 -0.39
CA VAL A 104 0.10 -21.46 0.42
C VAL A 104 -0.06 -21.15 1.91
N ILE A 105 0.42 -20.00 2.39
CA ILE A 105 0.20 -19.55 3.78
C ILE A 105 -1.29 -19.38 4.07
N VAL A 106 -2.02 -18.66 3.20
CA VAL A 106 -3.46 -18.47 3.37
C VAL A 106 -4.21 -19.80 3.36
N PHE A 107 -3.79 -20.75 2.52
CA PHE A 107 -4.32 -22.12 2.55
C PHE A 107 -4.02 -22.83 3.87
N CYS A 108 -2.79 -22.75 4.40
CA CYS A 108 -2.44 -23.31 5.70
C CYS A 108 -3.31 -22.70 6.82
N VAL A 109 -3.49 -21.37 6.81
CA VAL A 109 -4.36 -20.66 7.76
C VAL A 109 -5.80 -21.16 7.68
N LEU A 110 -6.33 -21.36 6.46
CA LEU A 110 -7.66 -21.93 6.24
C LEU A 110 -7.79 -23.32 6.86
N MET A 111 -6.85 -24.22 6.58
CA MET A 111 -6.87 -25.60 7.08
C MET A 111 -6.73 -25.67 8.60
N LEU A 112 -5.85 -24.86 9.18
CA LEU A 112 -5.68 -24.75 10.64
C LEU A 112 -6.95 -24.21 11.31
N ALA A 113 -7.59 -23.20 10.72
CA ALA A 113 -8.84 -22.65 11.24
C ALA A 113 -10.00 -23.66 11.17
N LEU A 114 -10.10 -24.43 10.07
CA LEU A 114 -11.09 -25.51 9.94
C LEU A 114 -10.88 -26.60 11.00
N ALA A 115 -9.66 -27.14 11.10
CA ALA A 115 -9.33 -28.16 12.07
C ALA A 115 -9.54 -27.67 13.51
N GLY A 116 -9.07 -26.46 13.83
CA GLY A 116 -9.25 -25.83 15.12
C GLY A 116 -10.72 -25.59 15.47
N ALA A 117 -11.56 -25.19 14.50
CA ALA A 117 -12.99 -24.99 14.72
C ALA A 117 -13.74 -26.30 15.02
N VAL A 118 -13.34 -27.40 14.37
CA VAL A 118 -13.86 -28.74 14.65
C VAL A 118 -13.48 -29.17 16.08
N VAL A 119 -12.20 -29.10 16.42
CA VAL A 119 -11.70 -29.45 17.76
C VAL A 119 -12.40 -28.60 18.83
N TRP A 120 -12.49 -27.29 18.63
CA TRP A 120 -13.18 -26.40 19.55
C TRP A 120 -14.67 -26.74 19.68
N SER A 121 -15.33 -27.09 18.58
CA SER A 121 -16.75 -27.47 18.62
C SER A 121 -17.00 -28.77 19.38
N ILE A 122 -16.05 -29.70 19.37
CA ILE A 122 -16.11 -30.96 20.13
C ILE A 122 -15.86 -30.69 21.63
N LEU A 123 -14.79 -29.95 21.95
CA LEU A 123 -14.36 -29.72 23.33
C LEU A 123 -15.33 -28.80 24.08
N ASP A 124 -15.81 -27.73 23.44
CA ASP A 124 -16.67 -26.71 24.05
C ASP A 124 -18.13 -26.82 23.59
N ARG A 125 -18.61 -28.07 23.44
CA ARG A 125 -19.98 -28.37 22.95
C ARG A 125 -21.11 -27.87 23.86
N ARG A 126 -20.83 -27.66 25.15
CA ARG A 126 -21.82 -27.24 26.16
C ARG A 126 -22.09 -25.74 26.15
N ARG A 127 -21.18 -24.93 25.60
CA ARG A 127 -21.32 -23.48 25.61
C ARG A 127 -22.31 -23.00 24.55
N THR A 128 -23.25 -22.17 24.97
CA THR A 128 -24.40 -21.71 24.16
C THR A 128 -24.16 -20.38 23.46
N GLU A 129 -23.16 -19.59 23.90
CA GLU A 129 -22.76 -18.33 23.26
C GLU A 129 -21.33 -17.87 23.60
N TYR A 130 -20.83 -16.91 22.81
CA TYR A 130 -19.48 -16.34 22.92
C TYR A 130 -19.45 -14.81 22.89
N ARG A 131 -20.48 -14.11 23.40
CA ARG A 131 -20.61 -12.64 23.26
C ARG A 131 -19.37 -11.85 23.66
N ARG A 132 -18.81 -12.12 24.85
CA ARG A 132 -17.62 -11.42 25.33
C ARG A 132 -16.40 -11.67 24.45
N LEU A 133 -16.20 -12.92 24.01
CA LEU A 133 -15.11 -13.28 23.12
C LEU A 133 -15.30 -12.65 21.74
N ALA A 134 -16.54 -12.58 21.25
CA ALA A 134 -16.89 -11.88 20.02
C ALA A 134 -16.61 -10.38 20.13
N GLY A 135 -16.90 -9.75 21.27
CA GLY A 135 -16.56 -8.34 21.50
C GLY A 135 -15.05 -8.08 21.39
N TRP A 136 -14.22 -8.90 22.04
CA TRP A 136 -12.76 -8.79 21.92
C TRP A 136 -12.24 -9.07 20.51
N PHE A 137 -12.80 -10.08 19.84
CA PHE A 137 -12.45 -10.44 18.48
C PHE A 137 -12.77 -9.33 17.46
N LEU A 138 -13.97 -8.77 17.52
CA LEU A 138 -14.38 -7.67 16.65
C LEU A 138 -13.54 -6.42 16.93
N LEU A 139 -13.22 -6.14 18.20
CA LEU A 139 -12.29 -5.07 18.54
C LEU A 139 -10.90 -5.33 17.92
N PHE A 140 -10.34 -6.53 18.06
CA PHE A 140 -9.04 -6.88 17.49
C PHE A 140 -9.00 -6.69 15.97
N ILE A 141 -9.95 -7.28 15.25
CA ILE A 141 -10.06 -7.11 13.78
C ILE A 141 -10.20 -5.64 13.42
N ARG A 142 -11.02 -4.89 14.15
CA ARG A 142 -11.22 -3.46 13.92
C ARG A 142 -9.91 -2.68 14.06
N LEU A 143 -9.08 -3.00 15.06
CA LEU A 143 -7.77 -2.38 15.24
C LEU A 143 -6.81 -2.73 14.10
N CYS A 144 -6.77 -3.99 13.67
CA CYS A 144 -5.98 -4.42 12.50
C CYS A 144 -6.42 -3.67 11.23
N LEU A 145 -7.72 -3.64 10.95
CA LEU A 145 -8.28 -2.94 9.79
C LEU A 145 -7.96 -1.44 9.86
N ALA A 146 -8.15 -0.80 11.02
CA ALA A 146 -7.85 0.61 11.20
C ALA A 146 -6.38 0.93 10.91
N GLY A 147 -5.44 0.12 11.41
CA GLY A 147 -4.02 0.28 11.12
C GLY A 147 -3.72 0.18 9.62
N GLN A 148 -4.31 -0.79 8.92
CA GLN A 148 -4.12 -0.95 7.46
C GLN A 148 -4.74 0.21 6.66
N MET A 149 -5.95 0.65 7.02
CA MET A 149 -6.61 1.80 6.40
C MET A 149 -5.80 3.08 6.58
N LEU A 150 -5.21 3.28 7.77
CA LEU A 150 -4.35 4.43 8.03
C LEU A 150 -3.04 4.35 7.23
N GLY A 151 -2.36 3.20 7.23
CA GLY A 151 -1.08 3.06 6.51
C GLY A 151 -1.21 3.28 5.00
N TYR A 152 -2.16 2.61 4.35
CA TYR A 152 -2.42 2.84 2.92
C TYR A 152 -2.97 4.23 2.66
N GLY A 153 -3.81 4.75 3.56
CA GLY A 153 -4.40 6.07 3.43
C GLY A 153 -3.36 7.18 3.51
N PHE A 154 -2.41 7.12 4.45
CA PHE A 154 -1.33 8.10 4.58
C PHE A 154 -0.34 8.04 3.43
N ALA A 155 -0.05 6.85 2.89
CA ALA A 155 0.80 6.70 1.70
C ALA A 155 0.21 7.39 0.44
N LYS A 156 -1.12 7.52 0.37
CA LYS A 156 -1.81 8.28 -0.70
C LYS A 156 -2.01 9.75 -0.34
N LEU A 157 -2.36 10.03 0.92
CA LEU A 157 -2.62 11.38 1.42
C LEU A 157 -1.36 12.25 1.40
N ILE A 158 -0.20 11.64 1.64
CA ILE A 158 1.13 12.19 1.40
C ILE A 158 1.65 11.48 0.15
N PRO A 159 1.55 12.07 -1.06
CA PRO A 159 1.63 11.41 -2.37
C PRO A 159 2.90 10.58 -2.62
N THR A 160 2.97 9.39 -2.02
CA THR A 160 4.17 8.53 -2.00
C THR A 160 3.87 7.16 -2.60
N GLN A 161 2.59 6.78 -2.70
CA GLN A 161 2.18 5.50 -3.26
C GLN A 161 2.12 5.52 -4.79
N MET A 162 1.52 6.56 -5.37
CA MET A 162 1.33 6.73 -6.81
C MET A 162 1.91 8.10 -7.26
N PRO A 163 3.23 8.29 -7.16
CA PRO A 163 3.85 9.59 -7.38
C PRO A 163 3.58 10.10 -8.80
N VAL A 164 3.74 11.42 -8.95
CA VAL A 164 3.69 12.10 -10.25
C VAL A 164 4.56 11.37 -11.27
N PRO A 165 4.09 11.18 -12.53
CA PRO A 165 4.85 10.51 -13.57
C PRO A 165 6.32 10.95 -13.60
N PRO A 166 7.26 10.01 -13.45
CA PRO A 166 8.68 10.30 -13.59
C PRO A 166 8.97 10.74 -15.03
N LEU A 167 10.11 11.40 -15.23
CA LEU A 167 10.43 12.03 -16.52
C LEU A 167 10.58 11.04 -17.68
N ASP A 168 11.02 9.82 -17.41
CA ASP A 168 11.16 8.74 -18.38
C ASP A 168 9.78 8.21 -18.84
N ALA A 169 8.80 8.12 -17.94
CA ALA A 169 7.43 7.76 -18.29
C ALA A 169 6.76 8.78 -19.25
N LEU A 170 7.23 10.03 -19.31
CA LEU A 170 6.69 11.05 -20.22
C LEU A 170 7.13 10.87 -21.68
N ILE A 171 8.18 10.10 -21.91
CA ILE A 171 8.73 9.83 -23.24
C ILE A 171 8.53 8.37 -23.67
N GLN A 172 8.00 7.53 -22.78
CA GLN A 172 7.71 6.13 -23.07
C GLN A 172 6.48 6.01 -24.00
N PRO A 173 6.56 5.18 -25.06
CA PRO A 173 5.39 4.88 -25.88
C PRO A 173 4.27 4.24 -25.05
N LEU A 174 3.03 4.69 -25.24
CA LEU A 174 1.88 4.18 -24.49
C LEU A 174 1.70 2.66 -24.62
N GLY A 175 2.01 2.10 -25.80
CA GLY A 175 1.90 0.66 -26.07
C GLY A 175 2.85 -0.22 -25.24
N ASP A 176 3.93 0.36 -24.70
CA ASP A 176 4.93 -0.35 -23.89
C ASP A 176 4.65 -0.25 -22.39
N VAL A 177 3.65 0.53 -21.98
CA VAL A 177 3.31 0.72 -20.57
C VAL A 177 2.45 -0.45 -20.10
N THR A 178 2.91 -1.14 -19.06
CA THR A 178 2.19 -2.26 -18.46
C THR A 178 0.89 -1.82 -17.76
N HIS A 179 -0.06 -2.74 -17.56
CA HIS A 179 -1.32 -2.43 -16.87
C HIS A 179 -1.12 -1.84 -15.45
N PRO A 180 -0.24 -2.40 -14.59
CA PRO A 180 0.06 -1.78 -13.31
C PRO A 180 0.61 -0.36 -13.44
N ALA A 181 1.59 -0.16 -14.33
CA ALA A 181 2.20 1.14 -14.54
C ALA A 181 1.17 2.17 -15.05
N MET A 182 0.28 1.77 -15.96
CA MET A 182 -0.79 2.64 -16.45
C MET A 182 -1.71 3.13 -15.34
N LEU A 183 -2.11 2.25 -14.41
CA LEU A 183 -2.94 2.64 -13.26
C LEU A 183 -2.20 3.64 -12.35
N TRP A 184 -0.92 3.39 -12.09
CA TRP A 184 -0.08 4.29 -11.28
C TRP A 184 0.07 5.66 -11.94
N LEU A 185 0.39 5.70 -13.23
CA LEU A 185 0.53 6.95 -13.98
C LEU A 185 -0.81 7.70 -14.04
N GLN A 186 -1.92 7.01 -14.26
CA GLN A 186 -3.24 7.63 -14.27
C GLN A 186 -3.52 8.38 -12.97
N VAL A 187 -3.34 7.74 -11.82
CA VAL A 187 -3.56 8.39 -10.52
C VAL A 187 -2.52 9.49 -10.27
N GLY A 188 -1.24 9.20 -10.52
CA GLY A 188 -0.13 10.13 -10.28
C GLY A 188 -0.18 11.40 -11.13
N THR A 189 -0.85 11.39 -12.28
CA THR A 189 -1.08 12.62 -13.07
C THR A 189 -1.89 13.67 -12.30
N SER A 190 -2.65 13.27 -11.28
CA SER A 190 -3.41 14.15 -10.40
C SER A 190 -3.11 13.85 -8.93
N PRO A 191 -2.10 14.50 -8.33
CA PRO A 191 -1.79 14.34 -6.90
C PRO A 191 -2.98 14.64 -6.00
N VAL A 192 -3.85 15.58 -6.39
CA VAL A 192 -5.09 15.88 -5.65
C VAL A 192 -6.02 14.68 -5.63
N TYR A 193 -6.13 13.94 -6.74
CA TYR A 193 -6.95 12.73 -6.79
C TYR A 193 -6.37 11.63 -5.89
N GLU A 194 -5.05 11.40 -5.92
CA GLU A 194 -4.37 10.48 -4.99
C GLU A 194 -4.65 10.86 -3.53
N MET A 195 -4.49 12.14 -3.18
CA MET A 195 -4.74 12.64 -1.83
C MET A 195 -6.19 12.41 -1.38
N LEU A 196 -7.17 12.59 -2.26
CA LEU A 196 -8.59 12.34 -1.95
C LEU A 196 -8.89 10.86 -1.70
N LEU A 197 -8.26 9.95 -2.47
CA LEU A 197 -8.34 8.52 -2.22
C LEU A 197 -7.74 8.18 -0.84
N GLY A 198 -6.57 8.77 -0.52
CA GLY A 198 -5.94 8.63 0.78
C GLY A 198 -6.77 9.19 1.93
N ALA A 199 -7.38 10.37 1.74
CA ALA A 199 -8.24 11.00 2.74
C ALA A 199 -9.45 10.12 3.09
N ALA A 200 -10.07 9.47 2.10
CA ALA A 200 -11.16 8.53 2.34
C ALA A 200 -10.71 7.33 3.19
N GLU A 201 -9.53 6.78 2.91
CA GLU A 201 -8.95 5.67 3.66
C GLU A 201 -8.58 6.08 5.10
N VAL A 202 -7.90 7.21 5.27
CA VAL A 202 -7.54 7.76 6.59
C VAL A 202 -8.80 8.03 7.41
N LEU A 203 -9.82 8.66 6.81
CA LEU A 203 -11.09 8.90 7.48
C LEU A 203 -11.75 7.58 7.90
N GLY A 204 -11.75 6.55 7.04
CA GLY A 204 -12.20 5.20 7.37
C GLY A 204 -11.49 4.65 8.61
N GLY A 205 -10.15 4.68 8.61
CA GLY A 205 -9.31 4.24 9.72
C GLY A 205 -9.57 5.00 11.04
N ILE A 206 -9.70 6.32 11.00
CA ILE A 206 -10.02 7.14 12.18
C ILE A 206 -11.40 6.79 12.74
N LEU A 207 -12.42 6.70 11.88
CA LEU A 207 -13.80 6.41 12.31
C LEU A 207 -13.94 5.01 12.91
N LEU A 208 -13.13 4.04 12.47
CA LEU A 208 -13.06 2.71 13.09
C LEU A 208 -12.63 2.76 14.56
N LEU A 209 -11.78 3.72 14.95
CA LEU A 209 -11.27 3.87 16.32
C LEU A 209 -12.14 4.77 17.20
N ILE A 210 -13.13 5.45 16.62
CA ILE A 210 -14.14 6.23 17.35
C ILE A 210 -15.36 5.31 17.58
N PRO A 211 -15.65 4.87 18.82
CA PRO A 211 -16.69 3.87 19.07
C PRO A 211 -18.08 4.23 18.54
N ARG A 212 -18.43 5.53 18.52
CA ARG A 212 -19.71 6.02 18.00
C ARG A 212 -19.79 6.07 16.48
N ALA A 213 -18.65 6.09 15.80
CA ALA A 213 -18.56 6.22 14.35
C ALA A 213 -18.13 4.94 13.64
N THR A 214 -17.94 3.83 14.38
CA THR A 214 -17.44 2.58 13.82
C THR A 214 -18.22 2.10 12.62
N LEU A 215 -19.56 2.13 12.64
CA LEU A 215 -20.35 1.68 11.50
C LEU A 215 -20.05 2.48 10.22
N ALA A 216 -19.93 3.81 10.33
CA ALA A 216 -19.55 4.67 9.22
C ALA A 216 -18.13 4.35 8.73
N GLY A 217 -17.18 4.14 9.65
CA GLY A 217 -15.82 3.72 9.33
C GLY A 217 -15.75 2.39 8.59
N VAL A 218 -16.52 1.38 9.03
CA VAL A 218 -16.58 0.07 8.38
C VAL A 218 -17.19 0.17 6.98
N LEU A 219 -18.27 0.93 6.80
CA LEU A 219 -18.90 1.10 5.48
C LEU A 219 -17.96 1.84 4.50
N LEU A 220 -17.31 2.90 4.95
CA LEU A 220 -16.34 3.63 4.13
C LEU A 220 -15.14 2.75 3.76
N SER A 221 -14.62 1.99 4.73
CA SER A 221 -13.52 1.04 4.51
C SER A 221 -13.94 -0.09 3.57
N LEU A 222 -15.18 -0.58 3.63
CA LEU A 222 -15.69 -1.59 2.72
C LEU A 222 -15.71 -1.09 1.27
N VAL A 223 -16.24 0.12 1.03
CA VAL A 223 -16.28 0.71 -0.31
C VAL A 223 -14.87 0.92 -0.86
N SER A 224 -13.97 1.47 -0.03
CA SER A 224 -12.56 1.65 -0.40
C SER A 224 -11.87 0.33 -0.72
N MET A 225 -11.94 -0.68 0.16
CA MET A 225 -11.28 -1.97 -0.06
C MET A 225 -11.89 -2.78 -1.20
N ALA A 226 -13.19 -2.65 -1.46
CA ALA A 226 -13.83 -3.24 -2.64
C ALA A 226 -13.26 -2.63 -3.92
N GLN A 227 -13.10 -1.31 -3.98
CA GLN A 227 -12.50 -0.62 -5.12
C GLN A 227 -11.03 -1.01 -5.31
N VAL A 228 -10.24 -1.04 -4.24
CA VAL A 228 -8.83 -1.46 -4.28
C VAL A 228 -8.72 -2.91 -4.75
N TRP A 229 -9.55 -3.81 -4.25
CA TRP A 229 -9.55 -5.21 -4.67
C TRP A 229 -9.92 -5.37 -6.16
N ILE A 230 -10.93 -4.64 -6.65
CA ILE A 230 -11.29 -4.64 -8.07
C ILE A 230 -10.10 -4.16 -8.91
N LEU A 231 -9.46 -3.03 -8.55
CA LEU A 231 -8.28 -2.53 -9.25
C LEU A 231 -7.15 -3.56 -9.25
N ASN A 232 -6.90 -4.22 -8.13
CA ASN A 232 -5.86 -5.24 -8.04
C ASN A 232 -6.14 -6.43 -8.96
N MET A 233 -7.40 -6.82 -9.11
CA MET A 233 -7.81 -7.90 -10.00
C MET A 233 -7.77 -7.48 -11.48
N THR A 234 -8.16 -6.25 -11.83
CA THR A 234 -8.30 -5.83 -13.23
C THR A 234 -7.02 -5.24 -13.83
N PHE A 235 -6.12 -4.70 -13.01
CA PHE A 235 -4.81 -4.18 -13.44
C PHE A 235 -3.63 -5.06 -13.04
N ASP A 236 -3.91 -6.24 -12.50
CA ASP A 236 -2.94 -7.23 -12.04
C ASP A 236 -1.93 -6.69 -11.00
N ILE A 237 -2.43 -5.90 -10.05
CA ILE A 237 -1.60 -5.39 -8.95
C ILE A 237 -1.40 -6.52 -7.93
N PRO A 238 -0.15 -6.81 -7.50
CA PRO A 238 0.14 -8.00 -6.70
C PRO A 238 -0.12 -7.80 -5.19
N VAL A 239 -1.32 -7.34 -4.83
CA VAL A 239 -1.81 -7.19 -3.44
C VAL A 239 -3.29 -7.63 -3.31
N LYS A 240 -3.73 -8.60 -4.14
CA LYS A 240 -5.10 -9.14 -4.18
C LYS A 240 -5.45 -9.87 -2.89
N LEU A 241 -4.54 -10.70 -2.36
CA LEU A 241 -4.77 -11.46 -1.13
C LEU A 241 -5.10 -10.53 0.03
N LEU A 242 -4.28 -9.52 0.26
CA LEU A 242 -4.48 -8.61 1.38
C LEU A 242 -5.75 -7.78 1.22
N SER A 243 -5.95 -7.11 0.08
CA SER A 243 -7.13 -6.25 -0.11
C SER A 243 -8.44 -7.04 -0.04
N PHE A 244 -8.45 -8.28 -0.54
CA PHE A 244 -9.59 -9.19 -0.38
C PHE A 244 -9.88 -9.47 1.09
N HIS A 245 -8.86 -9.79 1.88
CA HIS A 245 -9.06 -10.09 3.30
C HIS A 245 -9.47 -8.86 4.08
N LEU A 246 -8.95 -7.66 3.80
CA LEU A 246 -9.41 -6.42 4.42
C LEU A 246 -10.89 -6.16 4.11
N MET A 247 -11.35 -6.42 2.88
CA MET A 247 -12.76 -6.40 2.52
C MET A 247 -13.57 -7.43 3.34
N LEU A 248 -13.07 -8.66 3.51
CA LEU A 248 -13.71 -9.66 4.37
C LEU A 248 -13.77 -9.24 5.84
N LEU A 249 -12.73 -8.58 6.38
CA LEU A 249 -12.74 -8.03 7.73
C LEU A 249 -13.85 -6.99 7.90
N CYS A 250 -14.08 -6.12 6.90
CA CYS A 250 -15.21 -5.21 6.89
C CYS A 250 -16.55 -5.97 6.97
N LEU A 251 -16.73 -7.03 6.17
CA LEU A 251 -17.95 -7.84 6.20
C LEU A 251 -18.16 -8.54 7.54
N VAL A 252 -17.10 -9.03 8.19
CA VAL A 252 -17.15 -9.60 9.54
C VAL A 252 -17.60 -8.55 10.57
N LEU A 253 -17.08 -7.33 10.48
CA LEU A 253 -17.47 -6.21 11.35
C LEU A 253 -18.91 -5.75 11.11
N LEU A 254 -19.44 -5.87 9.89
CA LEU A 254 -20.84 -5.56 9.57
C LEU A 254 -21.82 -6.69 9.93
N ALA A 255 -21.35 -7.93 10.09
CA ALA A 255 -22.23 -9.07 10.32
C ALA A 255 -23.21 -8.90 11.51
N PRO A 256 -22.82 -8.35 12.67
CA PRO A 256 -23.76 -8.06 13.76
C PRO A 256 -24.79 -6.97 13.43
N GLU A 257 -24.46 -6.08 12.49
CA GLU A 257 -25.26 -4.93 12.08
C GLU A 257 -26.11 -5.19 10.83
N ALA A 258 -25.95 -6.35 10.17
CA ALA A 258 -26.60 -6.67 8.90
C ALA A 258 -28.12 -6.50 8.94
N ARG A 259 -28.79 -6.96 10.02
CA ARG A 259 -30.25 -6.80 10.17
C ARG A 259 -30.67 -5.33 10.27
N ARG A 260 -29.89 -4.52 10.98
CA ARG A 260 -30.15 -3.07 11.13
C ARG A 260 -29.92 -2.37 9.80
N LEU A 261 -28.86 -2.70 9.08
CA LEU A 261 -28.58 -2.15 7.76
C LEU A 261 -29.68 -2.49 6.75
N THR A 262 -30.13 -3.75 6.70
CA THR A 262 -31.26 -4.13 5.84
C THR A 262 -32.51 -3.34 6.20
N ALA A 263 -32.84 -3.23 7.50
CA ALA A 263 -33.99 -2.46 7.95
C ALA A 263 -33.91 -0.98 7.54
N VAL A 264 -32.75 -0.31 7.70
CA VAL A 264 -32.54 1.07 7.23
C VAL A 264 -32.75 1.17 5.71
N LEU A 265 -32.14 0.27 4.94
CA LEU A 265 -32.24 0.27 3.48
C LEU A 265 -33.65 -0.03 2.96
N THR A 266 -34.46 -0.76 3.73
CA THR A 266 -35.87 -1.03 3.42
C THR A 266 -36.82 0.00 4.07
N GLY A 267 -36.30 1.10 4.62
CA GLY A 267 -37.11 2.18 5.20
C GLY A 267 -37.79 1.84 6.53
N SER A 268 -37.36 0.76 7.19
CA SER A 268 -37.88 0.33 8.49
C SER A 268 -37.13 0.99 9.65
N ALA A 269 -37.85 1.28 10.74
CA ALA A 269 -37.25 1.80 11.96
C ALA A 269 -36.26 0.80 12.57
N THR A 270 -35.12 1.28 13.05
CA THR A 270 -34.08 0.44 13.67
C THR A 270 -33.87 0.78 15.14
N GLY A 271 -33.73 -0.26 15.97
CA GLY A 271 -33.33 -0.13 17.36
C GLY A 271 -31.83 0.19 17.55
N PRO A 272 -31.36 0.24 18.82
CA PRO A 272 -29.96 0.45 19.14
C PRO A 272 -29.06 -0.65 18.57
N ALA A 273 -27.76 -0.34 18.41
CA ALA A 273 -26.76 -1.30 17.94
C ALA A 273 -26.71 -2.54 18.84
N THR A 274 -26.62 -3.72 18.22
CA THR A 274 -26.58 -5.01 18.91
C THR A 274 -25.19 -5.67 18.84
N THR A 275 -24.19 -4.91 18.39
CA THR A 275 -22.80 -5.38 18.30
C THR A 275 -22.29 -5.81 19.68
N PRO A 276 -21.69 -7.01 19.81
CA PRO A 276 -21.12 -7.47 21.08
C PRO A 276 -20.01 -6.54 21.59
N GLU A 277 -20.05 -6.19 22.87
CA GLU A 277 -19.02 -5.37 23.52
C GLU A 277 -18.00 -6.24 24.26
N PRO A 278 -16.70 -5.86 24.31
CA PRO A 278 -15.67 -6.63 25.03
C PRO A 278 -15.87 -6.66 26.56
N LEU A 279 -16.46 -5.59 27.11
CA LEU A 279 -16.71 -5.41 28.54
C LEU A 279 -18.08 -4.73 28.77
N ASP A 280 -18.88 -5.30 29.68
CA ASP A 280 -20.25 -4.84 29.93
C ASP A 280 -20.37 -3.72 30.97
N SER A 281 -19.32 -3.46 31.75
CA SER A 281 -19.34 -2.43 32.79
C SER A 281 -19.10 -1.04 32.19
N ALA A 282 -19.72 0.00 32.76
CA ALA A 282 -19.52 1.38 32.30
C ALA A 282 -18.04 1.81 32.40
N ARG A 283 -17.36 1.41 33.47
CA ARG A 283 -15.91 1.63 33.65
C ARG A 283 -15.11 0.89 32.58
N GLY A 284 -15.45 -0.37 32.30
CA GLY A 284 -14.79 -1.19 31.28
C GLY A 284 -14.93 -0.60 29.87
N ARG A 285 -16.14 -0.19 29.47
CA ARG A 285 -16.39 0.50 28.20
C ARG A 285 -15.58 1.79 28.08
N ARG A 286 -15.48 2.56 29.18
CA ARG A 286 -14.66 3.79 29.20
C ARG A 286 -13.17 3.48 29.02
N ILE A 287 -12.63 2.46 29.67
CA ILE A 287 -11.23 2.04 29.52
C ILE A 287 -10.96 1.61 28.07
N VAL A 288 -11.83 0.79 27.49
CA VAL A 288 -11.71 0.34 26.09
C VAL A 288 -11.79 1.51 25.12
N ALA A 289 -12.65 2.50 25.37
CA ALA A 289 -12.70 3.72 24.56
C ALA A 289 -11.41 4.54 24.66
N ILE A 290 -10.88 4.74 25.88
CA ILE A 290 -9.60 5.44 26.09
C ILE A 290 -8.45 4.71 25.39
N ALA A 291 -8.38 3.39 25.52
CA ALA A 291 -7.35 2.58 24.86
C ALA A 291 -7.40 2.70 23.33
N GLN A 292 -8.58 2.79 22.74
CA GLN A 292 -8.72 3.01 21.30
C GLN A 292 -8.29 4.40 20.86
N VAL A 293 -8.59 5.44 21.65
CA VAL A 293 -8.09 6.80 21.38
C VAL A 293 -6.56 6.85 21.51
N ALA A 294 -6.00 6.19 22.52
CA ALA A 294 -4.54 6.07 22.65
C ALA A 294 -3.93 5.33 21.46
N MET A 295 -4.57 4.25 20.99
CA MET A 295 -4.14 3.52 19.79
C MET A 295 -4.25 4.37 18.52
N LEU A 296 -5.31 5.19 18.39
CA LEU A 296 -5.44 6.15 17.29
C LEU A 296 -4.27 7.12 17.29
N ILE A 297 -3.96 7.75 18.42
CA ILE A 297 -2.83 8.68 18.53
C ILE A 297 -1.52 7.96 18.19
N TRP A 298 -1.34 6.73 18.68
CA TRP A 298 -0.17 5.90 18.38
C TRP A 298 0.00 5.64 16.89
N PHE A 299 -1.06 5.21 16.20
CA PHE A 299 -1.05 5.01 14.75
C PHE A 299 -0.77 6.31 14.01
N LEU A 300 -1.45 7.41 14.36
CA LEU A 300 -1.25 8.70 13.70
C LEU A 300 0.20 9.18 13.79
N ILE A 301 0.85 9.05 14.95
CA ILE A 301 2.27 9.42 15.12
C ILE A 301 3.15 8.56 14.22
N GLY A 302 2.93 7.24 14.23
CA GLY A 302 3.66 6.29 13.40
C GLY A 302 3.54 6.61 11.91
N GLU A 303 2.31 6.70 11.40
CA GLU A 303 2.04 6.93 9.99
C GLU A 303 2.54 8.29 9.51
N VAL A 304 2.33 9.37 10.27
CA VAL A 304 2.85 10.70 9.88
C VAL A 304 4.37 10.69 9.79
N THR A 305 5.06 10.06 10.75
CA THR A 305 6.53 10.01 10.75
C THR A 305 7.05 9.17 9.58
N MET A 306 6.45 8.01 9.33
CA MET A 306 6.82 7.14 8.21
C MET A 306 6.54 7.79 6.86
N SER A 307 5.38 8.41 6.67
CA SER A 307 5.04 9.06 5.41
C SER A 307 5.85 10.33 5.13
N VAL A 308 6.20 11.11 6.16
CA VAL A 308 7.12 12.26 5.98
C VAL A 308 8.52 11.77 5.61
N LYS A 309 9.01 10.69 6.22
CA LYS A 309 10.29 10.08 5.82
C LYS A 309 10.23 9.59 4.37
N ALA A 310 9.20 8.81 4.02
CA ALA A 310 8.97 8.31 2.66
C ALA A 310 8.93 9.44 1.62
N TYR A 311 8.25 10.55 1.94
CA TYR A 311 8.12 11.71 1.08
C TYR A 311 9.48 12.33 0.73
N ASN A 312 10.40 12.39 1.70
CA ASN A 312 11.73 12.97 1.54
C ASN A 312 12.77 11.98 0.98
N ASP A 313 12.61 10.69 1.23
CA ASP A 313 13.59 9.69 0.79
C ASP A 313 13.35 9.24 -0.66
N TRP A 314 12.10 8.98 -1.03
CA TRP A 314 11.74 8.48 -2.37
C TRP A 314 10.50 9.14 -2.99
N GLY A 315 9.72 9.90 -2.23
CA GLY A 315 8.55 10.63 -2.73
C GLY A 315 8.89 11.93 -3.48
N PRO A 316 7.90 12.80 -3.70
CA PRO A 316 8.07 14.07 -4.43
C PRO A 316 9.05 15.06 -3.78
N GLY A 317 9.33 14.91 -2.49
CA GLY A 317 10.30 15.72 -1.75
C GLY A 317 11.74 15.24 -1.89
N ARG A 318 11.99 14.12 -2.58
CA ARG A 318 13.33 13.56 -2.73
C ARG A 318 14.30 14.53 -3.42
N PRO A 319 15.61 14.45 -3.13
CA PRO A 319 16.61 15.19 -3.88
C PRO A 319 16.52 14.88 -5.38
N LYS A 320 16.60 15.92 -6.19
CA LYS A 320 16.68 15.81 -7.66
C LYS A 320 18.12 15.61 -8.09
N SER A 321 18.30 15.00 -9.26
CA SER A 321 19.61 14.94 -9.91
C SER A 321 20.17 16.35 -10.19
N GLU A 322 21.48 16.54 -10.12
CA GLU A 322 22.13 17.78 -10.57
C GLU A 322 21.92 18.03 -12.08
N LEU A 323 21.78 16.94 -12.85
CA LEU A 323 21.48 16.97 -14.27
C LEU A 323 19.98 16.87 -14.56
N TYR A 324 19.12 17.16 -13.58
CA TYR A 324 17.67 16.96 -13.67
C TYR A 324 17.06 17.47 -14.98
N GLY A 325 16.29 16.62 -15.65
CA GLY A 325 15.54 16.94 -16.85
C GLY A 325 15.58 15.85 -17.92
N ILE A 326 14.82 16.10 -18.99
CA ILE A 326 14.85 15.32 -20.23
C ILE A 326 15.78 16.05 -21.21
N TRP A 327 16.78 15.35 -21.72
CA TRP A 327 17.83 15.87 -22.59
C TRP A 327 17.76 15.20 -23.95
N THR A 328 17.46 15.96 -25.00
CA THR A 328 17.45 15.45 -26.38
C THR A 328 18.85 15.54 -26.98
N VAL A 329 19.34 14.44 -27.53
CA VAL A 329 20.65 14.37 -28.19
C VAL A 329 20.59 15.07 -29.55
N THR A 330 21.28 16.20 -29.67
CA THR A 330 21.37 16.98 -30.91
C THR A 330 22.57 16.56 -31.76
N GLU A 331 23.68 16.21 -31.14
CA GLU A 331 24.89 15.72 -31.81
C GLU A 331 25.44 14.51 -31.08
N PHE A 332 25.90 13.51 -31.83
CA PHE A 332 26.49 12.30 -31.29
C PHE A 332 27.71 11.96 -32.14
N VAL A 333 28.90 12.02 -31.54
CA VAL A 333 30.15 11.64 -32.19
C VAL A 333 30.66 10.39 -31.50
N ARG A 334 31.02 9.36 -32.27
CA ARG A 334 31.62 8.11 -31.77
C ARG A 334 32.86 7.81 -32.60
N ASP A 335 33.96 7.45 -31.94
CA ASP A 335 35.23 7.16 -32.60
C ASP A 335 35.68 8.28 -33.56
N GLY A 336 35.40 9.53 -33.17
CA GLY A 336 35.71 10.73 -33.96
C GLY A 336 34.78 10.99 -35.16
N GLN A 337 33.76 10.16 -35.39
CA GLN A 337 32.83 10.31 -36.51
C GLN A 337 31.42 10.69 -36.04
N PRO A 338 30.73 11.62 -36.73
CA PRO A 338 29.34 11.95 -36.42
C PRO A 338 28.42 10.76 -36.73
N VAL A 339 27.58 10.39 -35.77
CA VAL A 339 26.58 9.31 -35.88
C VAL A 339 25.19 9.94 -36.08
N PRO A 340 24.61 9.85 -37.31
CA PRO A 340 23.29 10.41 -37.59
C PRO A 340 22.17 9.68 -36.83
N PRO A 341 21.02 10.33 -36.57
CA PRO A 341 19.88 9.76 -35.84
C PRO A 341 19.07 8.78 -36.72
N LEU A 342 19.67 7.67 -37.13
CA LEU A 342 18.98 6.63 -37.89
C LEU A 342 18.20 5.70 -36.96
N ALA A 343 16.93 5.43 -37.29
CA ALA A 343 16.08 4.51 -36.51
C ALA A 343 16.66 3.08 -36.41
N THR A 344 17.54 2.70 -37.33
CA THR A 344 18.21 1.40 -37.37
C THR A 344 19.50 1.35 -36.53
N ASP A 345 19.94 2.46 -35.93
CA ASP A 345 21.16 2.47 -35.10
C ASP A 345 20.85 2.03 -33.67
N GLU A 346 21.38 0.88 -33.27
CA GLU A 346 21.15 0.28 -31.95
C GLU A 346 21.96 0.94 -30.82
N ASN A 347 22.98 1.75 -31.15
CA ASN A 347 23.97 2.25 -30.21
C ASN A 347 23.84 3.75 -29.94
N ARG A 348 23.22 4.51 -30.85
CA ARG A 348 22.96 5.93 -30.67
C ARG A 348 21.77 6.15 -29.74
N TRP A 349 21.91 7.09 -28.82
CA TRP A 349 20.80 7.51 -27.96
C TRP A 349 20.07 8.71 -28.55
N GLN A 350 18.74 8.71 -28.43
CA GLN A 350 17.88 9.81 -28.82
C GLN A 350 17.73 10.82 -27.67
N ARG A 351 17.55 10.32 -26.45
CA ARG A 351 17.38 11.14 -25.24
C ARG A 351 18.09 10.53 -24.04
N MET A 352 18.47 11.37 -23.10
CA MET A 352 18.84 10.99 -21.75
C MET A 352 17.91 11.66 -20.74
N VAL A 353 17.61 10.98 -19.65
CA VAL A 353 16.71 11.46 -18.60
C VAL A 353 17.40 11.29 -17.26
N PHE A 354 17.40 12.37 -16.48
CA PHE A 354 17.88 12.37 -15.11
C PHE A 354 16.75 12.88 -14.22
N ASP A 355 16.22 12.02 -13.35
CA ASP A 355 15.11 12.39 -12.44
C ASP A 355 15.58 12.43 -10.98
N ASN A 356 16.30 11.40 -10.53
CA ASN A 356 16.92 11.35 -9.20
C ASN A 356 18.43 11.06 -9.28
N PRO A 357 19.20 11.24 -8.19
CA PRO A 357 20.66 11.14 -8.23
C PRO A 357 21.22 9.73 -8.48
N GLN A 358 20.42 8.67 -8.28
CA GLN A 358 20.88 7.28 -8.26
C GLN A 358 20.63 6.54 -9.57
N ILE A 359 19.74 7.05 -10.43
CA ILE A 359 19.40 6.44 -11.72
C ILE A 359 19.37 7.48 -12.84
N ALA A 360 19.63 7.02 -14.06
CA ALA A 360 19.36 7.74 -15.29
C ALA A 360 18.61 6.80 -16.24
N ALA A 361 17.96 7.35 -17.26
CA ALA A 361 17.44 6.56 -18.36
C ALA A 361 17.96 7.10 -19.69
N TYR A 362 18.12 6.22 -20.67
CA TYR A 362 18.35 6.63 -22.06
C TYR A 362 17.29 6.02 -22.97
N GLN A 363 16.89 6.79 -23.98
CA GLN A 363 15.99 6.36 -25.03
C GLN A 363 16.81 6.00 -26.27
N ARG A 364 16.63 4.79 -26.79
CA ARG A 364 17.25 4.31 -28.04
C ARG A 364 16.52 4.88 -29.26
N MET A 365 17.07 4.63 -30.45
CA MET A 365 16.48 5.10 -31.71
C MET A 365 15.17 4.39 -32.10
N ASP A 366 14.87 3.25 -31.48
CA ASP A 366 13.62 2.48 -31.63
C ASP A 366 12.57 2.83 -30.56
N ASP A 367 12.74 3.98 -29.89
CA ASP A 367 11.94 4.48 -28.77
C ASP A 367 12.03 3.68 -27.46
N THR A 368 12.79 2.57 -27.41
CA THR A 368 12.99 1.79 -26.19
C THR A 368 13.68 2.63 -25.11
N VAL A 369 13.07 2.72 -23.93
CA VAL A 369 13.63 3.40 -22.75
C VAL A 369 14.30 2.39 -21.83
N THR A 370 15.57 2.62 -21.48
CA THR A 370 16.32 1.76 -20.55
C THR A 370 16.79 2.55 -19.34
N THR A 371 16.41 2.12 -18.15
CA THR A 371 16.88 2.68 -16.87
C THR A 371 18.19 2.02 -16.45
N VAL A 372 19.14 2.83 -16.00
CA VAL A 372 20.48 2.43 -15.55
C VAL A 372 20.84 3.10 -14.23
N GLY A 373 21.74 2.49 -13.47
CA GLY A 373 22.33 3.13 -12.30
C GLY A 373 23.17 4.32 -12.70
N ALA A 374 23.09 5.42 -11.94
CA ALA A 374 23.86 6.64 -12.18
C ALA A 374 24.61 7.06 -10.91
N ARG A 375 25.83 7.53 -11.11
CA ARG A 375 26.64 8.20 -10.09
C ARG A 375 27.14 9.51 -10.66
N ILE A 376 26.68 10.61 -10.09
CA ILE A 376 27.05 11.97 -10.49
C ILE A 376 27.90 12.59 -9.39
N ASP A 377 29.09 13.05 -9.76
CA ASP A 377 29.95 13.86 -8.92
C ASP A 377 30.03 15.27 -9.54
N GLY A 378 29.26 16.19 -8.97
CA GLY A 378 29.20 17.59 -9.41
C GLY A 378 30.53 18.33 -9.28
N ALA A 379 31.30 18.03 -8.23
CA ALA A 379 32.58 18.70 -8.01
C ALA A 379 33.64 18.23 -9.00
N ALA A 380 33.63 16.93 -9.34
CA ALA A 380 34.55 16.35 -10.32
C ALA A 380 34.01 16.40 -11.76
N HIS A 381 32.80 16.93 -11.98
CA HIS A 381 32.11 16.93 -13.28
C HIS A 381 32.07 15.54 -13.92
N LYS A 382 31.83 14.49 -13.12
CA LYS A 382 31.91 13.10 -13.57
C LYS A 382 30.55 12.41 -13.47
N LEU A 383 30.21 11.67 -14.52
CA LEU A 383 29.03 10.82 -14.58
C LEU A 383 29.47 9.38 -14.89
N VAL A 384 29.05 8.43 -14.06
CA VAL A 384 29.25 7.00 -14.33
C VAL A 384 27.87 6.35 -14.45
N LEU A 385 27.65 5.65 -15.56
CA LEU A 385 26.46 4.84 -15.80
C LEU A 385 26.79 3.37 -15.63
N GLN A 386 25.90 2.64 -14.97
CA GLN A 386 26.07 1.22 -14.69
C GLN A 386 24.84 0.45 -15.19
N SER A 387 25.06 -0.61 -15.94
CA SER A 387 23.99 -1.54 -16.30
C SER A 387 23.36 -2.12 -15.03
N GLY A 388 22.03 -2.18 -15.00
CA GLY A 388 21.27 -2.60 -13.82
C GLY A 388 21.55 -4.07 -13.47
N GLY A 389 21.93 -4.33 -12.22
CA GLY A 389 22.22 -5.66 -11.69
C GLY A 389 21.02 -6.59 -11.74
N GLY A 390 20.97 -7.42 -12.79
CA GLY A 390 20.24 -8.68 -12.79
C GLY A 390 21.02 -9.74 -12.02
N HIS A 391 20.30 -10.59 -11.28
CA HIS A 391 20.84 -11.65 -10.42
C HIS A 391 21.85 -12.57 -11.13
N ALA A 392 23.15 -12.24 -11.05
CA ALA A 392 24.32 -13.14 -11.08
C ALA A 392 25.64 -12.36 -11.22
N GLU A 393 25.63 -11.17 -11.85
CA GLU A 393 26.84 -10.38 -12.10
C GLU A 393 26.69 -8.98 -11.50
N GLY A 394 27.75 -8.50 -10.82
CA GLY A 394 27.77 -7.17 -10.23
C GLY A 394 27.58 -6.07 -11.30
N PRO A 395 27.24 -4.83 -10.88
CA PRO A 395 26.97 -3.74 -11.81
C PRO A 395 28.18 -3.48 -12.71
N GLN A 396 28.02 -3.73 -14.01
CA GLN A 396 29.06 -3.44 -15.00
C GLN A 396 28.94 -1.98 -15.44
N THR A 397 30.09 -1.28 -15.48
CA THR A 397 30.16 0.09 -15.99
C THR A 397 29.79 0.11 -17.45
N LEU A 398 28.68 0.78 -17.77
CA LEU A 398 28.19 0.98 -19.12
C LEU A 398 28.90 2.17 -19.80
N ALA A 399 29.10 3.25 -19.03
CA ALA A 399 29.71 4.47 -19.54
C ALA A 399 30.38 5.27 -18.43
N THR A 400 31.44 6.01 -18.79
CA THR A 400 32.08 7.01 -17.94
C THR A 400 32.25 8.29 -18.72
N PHE A 401 31.62 9.36 -18.26
CA PHE A 401 31.64 10.68 -18.88
C PHE A 401 32.22 11.72 -17.94
N THR A 402 32.90 12.71 -18.52
CA THR A 402 32.90 14.06 -17.98
C THR A 402 31.71 14.82 -18.57
N PHE A 403 31.12 15.72 -17.78
CA PHE A 403 30.00 16.52 -18.22
C PHE A 403 30.26 18.02 -18.10
N GLU A 404 29.83 18.78 -19.10
CA GLU A 404 29.95 20.23 -19.13
C GLU A 404 28.61 20.87 -19.48
N ARG A 405 28.13 21.78 -18.63
CA ARG A 405 26.93 22.55 -18.87
C ARG A 405 27.30 23.88 -19.55
N GLN A 406 27.29 23.88 -20.88
CA GLN A 406 27.65 25.06 -21.69
C GLN A 406 26.61 26.19 -21.62
N ALA A 407 25.35 25.86 -21.35
CA ALA A 407 24.26 26.80 -21.10
C ALA A 407 23.20 26.13 -20.20
N PRO A 408 22.24 26.86 -19.62
CA PRO A 408 21.19 26.26 -18.80
C PRO A 408 20.47 25.09 -19.50
N ASP A 409 20.23 25.21 -20.81
CA ASP A 409 19.57 24.20 -21.65
C ASP A 409 20.54 23.35 -22.50
N ARG A 410 21.86 23.45 -22.32
CA ARG A 410 22.86 22.69 -23.10
C ARG A 410 23.84 21.93 -22.24
N LEU A 411 23.95 20.62 -22.49
CA LEU A 411 24.82 19.68 -21.78
C LEU A 411 25.66 18.91 -22.79
N VAL A 412 26.96 18.81 -22.54
CA VAL A 412 27.89 17.98 -23.32
C VAL A 412 28.43 16.88 -22.42
N LEU A 413 28.37 15.64 -22.89
CA LEU A 413 29.03 14.49 -22.26
C LEU A 413 30.18 14.04 -23.15
N THR A 414 31.37 13.89 -22.58
CA THR A 414 32.55 13.39 -23.28
C THR A 414 33.15 12.25 -22.49
N GLY A 415 33.45 11.12 -23.14
CA GLY A 415 34.05 10.00 -22.44
C GLY A 415 33.90 8.69 -23.18
N ASP A 416 33.78 7.61 -22.42
CA ASP A 416 33.66 6.25 -22.95
C ASP A 416 32.23 5.73 -22.77
N LEU A 417 31.67 5.17 -23.84
CA LEU A 417 30.40 4.47 -23.85
C LEU A 417 30.62 3.07 -24.42
N SER A 418 30.52 2.05 -23.57
CA SER A 418 30.70 0.64 -23.95
C SER A 418 32.02 0.37 -24.69
N GLY A 419 33.13 1.00 -24.27
CA GLY A 419 34.45 0.85 -24.87
C GLY A 419 34.71 1.74 -26.09
N HIS A 420 33.75 2.59 -26.48
CA HIS A 420 33.92 3.55 -27.57
C HIS A 420 34.00 4.98 -27.04
N PRO A 421 35.03 5.77 -27.42
CA PRO A 421 35.04 7.20 -27.15
C PRO A 421 33.88 7.91 -27.85
N VAL A 422 33.11 8.67 -27.09
CA VAL A 422 31.97 9.45 -27.58
C VAL A 422 31.99 10.89 -27.06
N ALA A 423 31.41 11.79 -27.85
CA ALA A 423 31.02 13.14 -27.44
C ALA A 423 29.54 13.35 -27.81
N ILE A 424 28.72 13.68 -26.83
CA ILE A 424 27.25 13.76 -26.95
C ILE A 424 26.82 15.17 -26.53
N THR A 425 26.33 15.95 -27.50
CA THR A 425 25.74 17.28 -27.25
C THR A 425 24.23 17.12 -27.10
N MET A 426 23.66 17.69 -26.05
CA MET A 426 22.25 17.58 -25.74
C MET A 426 21.61 18.92 -25.42
N ARG A 427 20.31 19.01 -25.68
CA ARG A 427 19.47 20.14 -25.32
C ARG A 427 18.35 19.72 -24.38
N GLN A 428 18.12 20.50 -23.32
CA GLN A 428 17.05 20.24 -22.37
C GLN A 428 15.67 20.49 -23.00
N VAL A 429 14.72 19.60 -22.74
CA VAL A 429 13.31 19.76 -23.09
C VAL A 429 12.65 20.62 -22.02
N ASP A 430 11.87 21.63 -22.43
CA ASP A 430 11.02 22.37 -21.50
C ASP A 430 9.81 21.51 -21.10
N GLU A 431 9.85 20.96 -19.89
CA GLU A 431 8.79 20.12 -19.32
C GLU A 431 7.42 20.80 -19.30
N ARG A 432 7.36 22.14 -19.29
CA ARG A 432 6.10 22.90 -19.31
C ARG A 432 5.37 22.79 -20.65
N THR A 433 6.08 22.41 -21.71
CA THR A 433 5.48 22.18 -23.03
C THR A 433 4.83 20.80 -23.16
N ILE A 434 5.08 19.89 -22.20
CA ILE A 434 4.49 18.55 -22.18
C ILE A 434 3.03 18.66 -21.74
N ARG A 435 2.10 18.27 -22.62
CA ARG A 435 0.65 18.41 -22.38
C ARG A 435 0.18 17.77 -21.07
N LEU A 436 0.74 16.61 -20.70
CA LEU A 436 0.41 15.92 -19.46
C LEU A 436 0.76 16.75 -18.20
N ARG A 437 1.73 17.67 -18.29
CA ARG A 437 2.14 18.58 -17.20
C ARG A 437 1.28 19.84 -17.13
N GLN A 438 0.44 20.11 -18.14
CA GLN A 438 -0.38 21.33 -18.23
C GLN A 438 -1.78 21.16 -17.61
N GLY A 439 -2.03 20.03 -16.92
CA GLY A 439 -3.31 19.75 -16.28
C GLY A 439 -3.67 20.72 -15.15
N GLY A 440 -4.95 20.71 -14.77
CA GLY A 440 -5.46 21.54 -13.68
C GLY A 440 -6.99 21.51 -13.59
N ILE A 441 -7.53 22.10 -12.54
CA ILE A 441 -8.97 22.27 -12.39
C ILE A 441 -9.40 23.48 -13.22
N HIS A 442 -10.26 23.25 -14.22
CA HIS A 442 -10.90 24.29 -15.01
C HIS A 442 -12.41 24.19 -14.84
N PHE A 443 -13.03 25.18 -14.18
CA PHE A 443 -14.49 25.20 -13.98
C PHE A 443 -15.25 25.50 -15.27
N ILE A 444 -14.68 26.35 -16.14
CA ILE A 444 -15.25 26.70 -17.44
C ILE A 444 -14.44 25.97 -18.50
N GLN A 445 -15.12 25.16 -19.30
CA GLN A 445 -14.54 24.40 -20.39
C GLN A 445 -15.53 24.34 -21.55
N ASP A 446 -15.51 25.36 -22.41
CA ASP A 446 -16.42 25.46 -23.55
C ASP A 446 -16.23 24.32 -24.57
N VAL A 447 -15.01 23.76 -24.62
CA VAL A 447 -14.68 22.58 -25.42
C VAL A 447 -13.81 21.61 -24.61
N PRO A 448 -14.16 20.31 -24.55
CA PRO A 448 -13.31 19.27 -23.95
C PRO A 448 -11.91 19.22 -24.57
N ARG A 449 -10.86 19.21 -23.75
CA ARG A 449 -9.46 19.20 -24.19
C ARG A 449 -8.94 17.76 -24.22
N PHE A 450 -9.32 17.02 -25.25
CA PHE A 450 -8.82 15.67 -25.46
C PHE A 450 -7.52 15.63 -26.29
N ASN A 451 -7.26 16.64 -27.14
CA ASN A 451 -6.07 16.74 -28.00
C ASN A 451 -5.63 18.18 -28.24
#